data_AF-A0A2E3XNU9-F1
#
_entry.id   AF-A0A2E3XNU9-F1
#
_cell.length_a   1.000
_cell.length_b   1.000
_cell.length_c   1.000
_cell.angle_alpha   90.00
_cell.angle_beta   90.00
_cell.angle_gamma   90.00
#
_symmetry.space_group_name_H-M   'P 1'
#
loop_
_entity.id
_entity.type
_entity.pdbx_description
1 polymer ?
#
loop_
_entity_poly.entity_id
_entity_poly.type
_entity_poly.pdbx_seq_one_letter_code
_entity_poly.pdbx_strand_id
1 'polypeptide(L)' 'MFSHKSELLDRVKARQKELEAKIARAKADAKGSTNKKVDEWEVKLSNMKKDISEASESTTEEISKKLNKWLQ' A
#
# COMPACT_ATOMS: atom_id res chain seq x y z
N MET A 1 -9.74 -11.07 20.96
CA MET A 1 -8.64 -11.56 20.11
C MET A 1 -8.66 -10.78 18.81
N PHE A 2 -7.66 -9.95 18.55
CA PHE A 2 -7.49 -9.39 17.20
C PHE A 2 -7.03 -10.54 16.30
N SER A 3 -7.80 -10.84 15.25
CA SER A 3 -7.42 -11.87 14.29
C SER A 3 -6.15 -11.41 13.57
N HIS A 4 -5.20 -12.33 13.33
CA HIS A 4 -3.92 -12.05 12.65
C HIS A 4 -4.07 -11.22 11.36
N LYS A 5 -5.20 -11.40 10.66
CA LYS A 5 -5.63 -10.59 9.51
C LYS A 5 -5.73 -9.10 9.81
N SER A 6 -6.35 -8.72 10.93
CA SER A 6 -6.54 -7.31 11.31
C SER A 6 -5.20 -6.62 11.51
N GLU A 7 -4.23 -7.31 12.12
CA GLU A 7 -2.89 -6.80 12.31
C GLU A 7 -2.14 -6.63 10.98
N LEU A 8 -2.22 -7.62 10.07
CA LEU A 8 -1.66 -7.49 8.72
C LEU A 8 -2.26 -6.31 7.97
N LEU A 9 -3.58 -6.15 8.05
CA LEU A 9 -4.30 -5.10 7.36
C LEU A 9 -3.93 -3.70 7.92
N ASP A 10 -3.75 -3.58 9.23
CA ASP A 10 -3.25 -2.35 9.87
C ASP A 10 -1.82 -2.01 9.44
N ARG A 11 -0.93 -3.01 9.42
CA ARG A 11 0.46 -2.83 8.97
C ARG A 11 0.55 -2.42 7.51
N VAL A 12 -0.25 -3.03 6.63
CA VAL A 12 -0.29 -2.67 5.21
C VAL A 12 -0.88 -1.27 5.03
N LYS A 13 -1.92 -0.89 5.79
CA LYS A 13 -2.45 0.49 5.82
C LYS A 13 -1.41 1.51 6.30
N ALA A 14 -0.58 1.16 7.27
CA ALA A 14 0.50 2.03 7.71
C ALA A 14 1.51 2.27 6.56
N ARG A 15 1.94 1.19 5.89
CA ARG A 15 2.87 1.28 4.75
C ARG A 15 2.26 2.00 3.55
N GLN A 16 0.94 1.87 3.34
CA GLN A 16 0.19 2.67 2.36
C GLN A 16 0.33 4.17 2.67
N LYS A 17 0.07 4.59 3.90
CA LYS A 17 0.20 6.00 4.31
C LYS A 17 1.63 6.52 4.16
N GLU A 18 2.63 5.70 4.47
CA GLU A 18 4.04 6.06 4.25
C GLU A 18 4.34 6.29 2.76
N LEU A 19 3.84 5.41 1.89
CA LEU A 19 4.00 5.54 0.44
C LEU A 19 3.27 6.79 -0.09
N GLU A 20 2.06 7.08 0.40
CA GLU A 20 1.33 8.32 0.08
C GLU A 20 2.12 9.57 0.49
N ALA A 21 2.67 9.59 1.70
CA ALA A 21 3.51 10.68 2.18
C ALA A 21 4.81 10.82 1.36
N LYS A 22 5.37 9.71 0.88
CA LYS A 22 6.56 9.71 0.03
C LYS A 22 6.26 10.25 -1.37
N ILE A 23 5.13 9.86 -1.95
CA ILE A 23 4.64 10.38 -3.23
C ILE A 23 4.36 11.87 -3.11
N ALA A 24 3.63 12.31 -2.08
CA ALA A 24 3.31 13.72 -1.87
C ALA A 24 4.59 14.57 -1.73
N ARG A 25 5.58 14.10 -0.96
CA ARG A 25 6.88 14.77 -0.84
C ARG A 25 7.62 14.80 -2.17
N ALA A 26 7.67 13.69 -2.91
CA ALA A 26 8.34 13.65 -4.21
C ALA A 26 7.64 14.51 -5.27
N LYS A 27 6.31 14.62 -5.24
CA LYS A 27 5.55 15.53 -6.10
C LYS A 27 5.81 17.00 -5.78
N ALA A 28 5.94 17.33 -4.49
CA ALA A 28 6.26 18.70 -4.04
C ALA A 28 7.71 19.09 -4.35
N ASP A 29 8.65 18.15 -4.21
CA ASP A 29 10.08 18.36 -4.44
C ASP A 29 10.43 18.37 -5.94
N ALA A 30 9.71 17.57 -6.74
CA ALA A 30 9.91 17.49 -8.17
C ALA A 30 9.29 18.69 -8.90
N LYS A 31 10.06 19.77 -9.01
CA LYS A 31 9.78 20.92 -9.91
C LYS A 31 9.83 20.59 -11.43
N GLY A 32 9.70 19.32 -11.84
CA GLY A 32 9.51 18.96 -13.25
C GLY A 32 10.20 17.71 -13.79
N SER A 33 10.98 16.94 -13.01
CA SER A 33 11.79 15.84 -13.56
C SER A 33 11.56 14.44 -12.98
N THR A 34 10.84 14.29 -11.87
CA THR A 34 10.69 12.99 -11.16
C THR A 34 9.37 12.27 -11.46
N ASN A 35 8.85 12.34 -12.70
CA ASN A 35 7.55 11.74 -13.01
C ASN A 35 7.57 10.20 -12.98
N LYS A 36 8.62 9.55 -13.51
CA LYS A 36 8.63 8.07 -13.59
C LYS A 36 8.58 7.37 -12.23
N LYS A 37 9.40 7.80 -11.26
CA LYS A 37 9.42 7.18 -9.91
C LYS A 37 8.13 7.45 -9.14
N VAL A 38 7.56 8.64 -9.31
CA VAL A 38 6.28 9.00 -8.71
C VAL A 38 5.17 8.14 -9.31
N ASP A 39 5.13 7.98 -10.64
CA ASP A 39 4.16 7.15 -11.35
C ASP A 39 4.25 5.68 -10.93
N GLU A 40 5.46 5.12 -10.83
CA GLU A 40 5.69 3.77 -10.29
C GLU A 40 5.18 3.63 -8.85
N TRP A 41 5.36 4.64 -8.01
CA TRP A 41 4.85 4.63 -6.63
C TRP A 41 3.34 4.78 -6.59
N GLU A 42 2.73 5.56 -7.47
CA GLU A 42 1.27 5.68 -7.59
C GLU A 42 0.63 4.38 -8.07
N VAL A 43 1.23 3.69 -9.03
CA VAL A 43 0.78 2.37 -9.47
C VAL A 43 0.87 1.36 -8.32
N LYS A 44 2.00 1.35 -7.58
CA LYS A 44 2.16 0.51 -6.38
C LYS A 44 1.11 0.83 -5.31
N LEU A 45 0.85 2.12 -5.07
CA LEU A 45 -0.16 2.56 -4.12
C LEU A 45 -1.56 2.10 -4.51
N SER A 46 -1.91 2.25 -5.80
CA SER A 46 -3.21 1.83 -6.33
C SER A 46 -3.42 0.33 -6.16
N ASN A 47 -2.42 -0.48 -6.50
CA ASN A 47 -2.46 -1.94 -6.30
C ASN A 47 -2.60 -2.30 -4.82
N MET A 48 -1.84 -1.64 -3.93
CA MET A 48 -1.94 -1.85 -2.49
C MET A 48 -3.33 -1.49 -1.94
N LYS A 49 -3.93 -0.38 -2.39
CA LYS A 49 -5.30 0.01 -2.01
C LYS A 49 -6.33 -1.03 -2.47
N LYS A 50 -6.19 -1.55 -3.69
CA LYS A 50 -7.04 -2.61 -4.23
C LYS A 50 -6.94 -3.87 -3.37
N ASP A 51 -5.71 -4.31 -3.05
CA ASP A 51 -5.48 -5.49 -2.21
C ASP A 51 -6.04 -5.30 -0.79
N ILE A 52 -5.94 -4.10 -0.19
CA ILE A 52 -6.53 -3.79 1.12
C ILE A 52 -8.07 -3.81 1.07
N SER A 53 -8.68 -3.30 0.01
CA SER A 53 -10.15 -3.33 -0.17
C SER A 53 -10.63 -4.78 -0.30
N GLU A 54 -9.99 -5.55 -1.19
CA GLU A 54 -10.26 -6.97 -1.38
C GLU A 54 -10.05 -7.74 -0.07
N ALA A 55 -9.05 -7.35 0.73
CA ALA A 55 -8.81 -7.93 2.05
C ALA A 55 -9.86 -7.57 3.09
N SER A 56 -10.49 -6.41 2.98
CA SER A 56 -11.54 -6.01 3.90
C SER A 56 -12.84 -6.78 3.60
N GLU A 57 -13.07 -7.10 2.33
CA GLU A 57 -14.26 -7.80 1.86
C GLU A 57 -14.12 -9.34 1.86
N SER A 58 -12.90 -9.86 1.66
CA SER A 58 -12.61 -11.30 1.57
C SER A 58 -11.66 -11.77 2.68
N THR A 59 -11.85 -13.02 3.12
CA THR A 59 -11.09 -13.62 4.24
C THR A 59 -10.24 -14.80 3.80
N THR A 60 -9.90 -14.89 2.50
CA THR A 60 -9.11 -15.99 1.96
C THR A 60 -7.63 -15.91 2.34
N GLU A 61 -6.95 -17.06 2.43
CA GLU A 61 -5.51 -17.12 2.69
C GLU A 61 -4.67 -16.40 1.61
N GLU A 62 -5.16 -16.37 0.37
CA GLU A 62 -4.52 -15.66 -0.74
C GLU A 62 -4.36 -14.17 -0.46
N ILE A 63 -5.37 -13.55 0.15
CA ILE A 63 -5.32 -12.15 0.59
C ILE A 63 -4.20 -11.96 1.63
N SER A 64 -4.10 -12.86 2.60
CA SER A 64 -3.08 -12.76 3.64
C SER A 64 -1.68 -12.86 3.04
N LYS A 65 -1.49 -13.69 1.99
CA LYS A 65 -0.24 -13.76 1.23
C LYS A 65 0.06 -12.46 0.48
N LYS A 66 -0.95 -11.85 -0.16
CA LYS A 66 -0.81 -10.55 -0.85
C LYS A 66 -0.43 -9.44 0.13
N LEU A 67 -1.12 -9.34 1.27
CA LEU A 67 -0.81 -8.37 2.32
C LEU A 67 0.60 -8.58 2.88
N ASN A 68 0.99 -9.83 3.13
CA ASN A 68 2.33 -10.12 3.62
C ASN A 68 3.43 -9.76 2.62
N LYS A 69 3.18 -9.94 1.31
CA LYS A 69 4.11 -9.53 0.24
C LYS A 69 4.38 -8.03 0.25
N TRP A 70 3.39 -7.23 0.62
CA TRP A 70 3.57 -5.78 0.80
C TRP A 70 4.38 -5.42 2.05
N LEU A 71 4.46 -6.32 3.03
CA LEU A 71 5.19 -6.13 4.28
C LEU A 71 6.62 -6.68 4.26
N GLN A 72 6.94 -7.56 3.32
CA GLN A 72 8.32 -7.98 3.01
C GLN A 72 9.14 -6.84 2.36
#